data_AF-A0A497P470-F1
#
_entry.id   AF-A0A497P470-F1
#
_cell.length_a   1.000
_cell.length_b   1.000
_cell.length_c   1.000
_cell.angle_alpha   90.00
_cell.angle_beta   90.00
_cell.angle_gamma   90.00
#
_symmetry.space_group_name_H-M   'P 1'
#
loop_
_entity.id
_entity.type
_entity.pdbx_description
1 polymer ?
#
loop_
_entity_poly.entity_id
_entity_poly.type
_entity_poly.pdbx_seq_one_letter_code
_entity_poly.pdbx_strand_id
1 'polypeptide(L)'
;MKLRKKTLIIIGVTNISLIAILYVTSQTILLNSFAALEDQNTRQNVERFQNALSSDLSDLEFLTWDWAAWDDTYDFVQNPNEDYVNANLIDETFIAYEYNLMMFFNSSGEIVFSKFFDLENEEEIPIPESLMEHLSPNSLLLQHPDINSSITGILLLPEGPLLVSSCPILTSDKQGPIRGTLIMGYYLDSTRINSLAERTQLSLNLQRFDDSQMPPDFQTALASLSEETTIFTRPLNKETIAGYTLFKDIYGLWRTQSGVESRYASKYLHARPSQHLLFHLFVIGDRCRVQHSDHATFGEDGVVKVNSAQRKCQ
;
A
#
# COMPACT_ATOMS: atom_id res chain seq x y z
N MET A 1 -40.29 14.62 64.18
CA MET A 1 -40.72 14.84 62.77
C MET A 1 -42.13 14.28 62.58
N LYS A 2 -43.06 15.06 61.99
CA LYS A 2 -44.38 14.55 61.59
C LYS A 2 -44.21 13.40 60.60
N LEU A 3 -44.95 12.29 60.77
CA LEU A 3 -44.89 11.06 59.95
C LEU A 3 -44.80 11.34 58.43
N ARG A 4 -45.58 12.32 57.94
CA ARG A 4 -45.58 12.77 56.54
C ARG A 4 -44.21 13.15 55.98
N LYS A 5 -43.35 13.82 56.78
CA LYS A 5 -42.01 14.23 56.35
C LYS A 5 -41.07 13.02 56.20
N LYS A 6 -41.19 12.01 57.06
CA LYS A 6 -40.41 10.76 56.95
C LYS A 6 -40.81 9.99 55.69
N THR A 7 -42.11 9.85 55.42
CA THR A 7 -42.61 9.14 54.23
C THR A 7 -42.17 9.81 52.93
N LEU A 8 -42.25 11.16 52.84
CA LEU A 8 -41.79 11.90 51.66
C LEU A 8 -40.28 11.72 51.41
N ILE A 9 -39.46 11.74 52.45
CA ILE A 9 -38.00 11.52 52.32
C ILE A 9 -37.72 10.11 51.81
N ILE A 10 -38.39 9.09 52.38
CA ILE A 10 -38.20 7.70 51.95
C ILE A 10 -38.57 7.53 50.48
N ILE A 11 -39.75 8.03 50.05
CA ILE A 11 -40.19 7.95 48.65
C ILE A 11 -39.22 8.68 47.71
N GLY A 12 -38.75 9.87 48.09
CA GLY A 12 -37.79 10.64 47.31
C GLY A 12 -36.46 9.92 47.14
N VAL A 13 -35.90 9.39 48.24
CA VAL A 13 -34.65 8.62 48.21
C VAL A 13 -34.81 7.35 47.38
N THR A 14 -35.91 6.61 47.52
CA THR A 14 -36.16 5.40 46.71
C THR A 14 -36.31 5.71 45.23
N ASN A 15 -36.97 6.82 44.84
CA ASN A 15 -37.06 7.21 43.44
C ASN A 15 -35.70 7.62 42.88
N ILE A 16 -34.93 8.42 43.62
CA ILE A 16 -33.59 8.84 43.20
C ILE A 16 -32.66 7.62 43.07
N SER A 17 -32.72 6.67 44.01
CA SER A 17 -31.91 5.45 43.92
C SER A 17 -32.31 4.58 42.73
N LEU A 18 -33.61 4.42 42.47
CA LEU A 18 -34.10 3.68 41.31
C LEU A 18 -33.66 4.33 39.99
N ILE A 19 -33.76 5.66 39.87
CA ILE A 19 -33.31 6.41 38.70
C ILE A 19 -31.80 6.26 38.51
N ALA A 20 -31.01 6.39 39.59
CA ALA A 20 -29.57 6.23 39.53
C ALA A 20 -29.16 4.82 39.08
N ILE A 21 -29.80 3.77 39.62
CA ILE A 21 -29.55 2.39 39.21
C ILE A 21 -29.92 2.20 37.73
N LEU A 22 -31.12 2.63 37.32
CA LEU A 22 -31.54 2.52 35.92
C LEU A 22 -30.60 3.26 34.97
N TYR A 23 -30.16 4.47 35.35
CA TYR A 23 -29.21 5.25 34.57
C TYR A 23 -27.87 4.53 34.41
N VAL A 24 -27.27 4.07 35.51
CA VAL A 24 -25.97 3.36 35.49
C VAL A 24 -26.07 2.07 34.67
N THR A 25 -27.14 1.31 34.87
CA THR A 25 -27.36 0.05 34.14
C THR A 25 -27.54 0.29 32.64
N SER A 26 -28.39 1.27 32.28
CA SER A 26 -28.64 1.66 30.88
C SER A 26 -27.37 2.17 30.21
N GLN A 27 -26.65 3.08 30.87
CA GLN A 27 -25.40 3.63 30.36
C GLN A 27 -24.35 2.54 30.13
N THR A 28 -24.19 1.60 31.06
CA THR A 28 -23.19 0.53 30.94
C THR A 28 -23.53 -0.43 29.80
N ILE A 29 -24.79 -0.86 29.69
CA ILE A 29 -25.23 -1.78 28.64
C ILE A 29 -25.13 -1.13 27.26
N LEU A 30 -25.62 0.11 27.12
CA LEU A 30 -25.62 0.81 25.84
C LEU A 30 -24.19 1.10 25.38
N LEU A 31 -23.32 1.65 26.23
CA LEU A 31 -21.96 2.00 25.83
C LEU A 31 -21.13 0.77 25.43
N ASN A 32 -21.25 -0.34 26.17
CA ASN A 32 -20.54 -1.57 25.83
C ASN A 32 -21.05 -2.17 24.51
N SER A 33 -22.36 -2.12 24.28
CA SER A 33 -22.96 -2.61 23.03
C SER A 33 -22.53 -1.76 21.84
N PHE A 34 -22.51 -0.43 21.98
CA PHE A 34 -22.01 0.47 20.93
C PHE A 34 -20.52 0.26 20.63
N ALA A 35 -19.69 0.07 21.66
CA ALA A 35 -18.27 -0.21 21.46
C ALA A 35 -18.04 -1.52 20.68
N ALA A 36 -18.80 -2.57 21.00
CA ALA A 36 -18.73 -3.84 20.27
C ALA A 36 -19.20 -3.71 18.82
N LEU A 37 -20.28 -2.95 18.57
CA LEU A 37 -20.77 -2.68 17.22
C LEU A 37 -19.79 -1.83 16.40
N GLU A 38 -19.12 -0.87 17.02
CA GLU A 38 -18.09 -0.07 16.36
C GLU A 38 -16.87 -0.90 15.98
N ASP A 39 -16.44 -1.79 16.86
CA ASP A 39 -15.36 -2.75 16.57
C ASP A 39 -15.72 -3.62 15.37
N GLN A 40 -16.91 -4.23 15.40
CA GLN A 40 -17.41 -5.07 14.31
C GLN A 40 -17.52 -4.29 12.99
N ASN A 41 -18.09 -3.08 13.01
CA ASN A 41 -18.22 -2.25 11.81
C ASN A 41 -16.84 -1.84 11.26
N THR A 42 -15.88 -1.54 12.14
CA THR A 42 -14.51 -1.20 11.74
C THR A 42 -13.82 -2.39 11.08
N ARG A 43 -13.99 -3.60 11.61
CA ARG A 43 -13.46 -4.82 10.98
C ARG A 43 -14.06 -5.05 9.59
N GLN A 44 -15.38 -4.93 9.47
CA GLN A 44 -16.06 -5.03 8.17
C GLN A 44 -15.57 -3.99 7.17
N ASN A 45 -15.21 -2.79 7.62
CA ASN A 45 -14.64 -1.76 6.74
C ASN A 45 -13.22 -2.11 6.30
N VAL A 46 -12.40 -2.69 7.16
CA VAL A 46 -11.08 -3.23 6.77
C VAL A 46 -11.26 -4.34 5.73
N GLU A 47 -12.21 -5.26 5.92
CA GLU A 47 -12.55 -6.30 4.95
C GLU A 47 -13.03 -5.71 3.60
N ARG A 48 -13.85 -4.64 3.62
CA ARG A 48 -14.26 -3.94 2.39
C ARG A 48 -13.08 -3.38 1.63
N PHE A 49 -12.10 -2.79 2.32
CA PHE A 49 -10.87 -2.31 1.70
C PHE A 49 -10.05 -3.46 1.10
N GLN A 50 -9.85 -4.56 1.84
CA GLN A 50 -9.14 -5.74 1.34
C GLN A 50 -9.82 -6.32 0.09
N ASN A 51 -11.15 -6.41 0.09
CA ASN A 51 -11.92 -6.89 -1.06
C ASN A 51 -11.80 -5.96 -2.27
N ALA A 52 -11.81 -4.64 -2.06
CA ALA A 52 -11.61 -3.67 -3.13
C ALA A 52 -10.21 -3.79 -3.76
N LEU A 53 -9.17 -3.93 -2.94
CA LEU A 53 -7.80 -4.14 -3.41
C LEU A 53 -7.62 -5.49 -4.12
N SER A 54 -8.27 -6.55 -3.62
CA SER A 54 -8.29 -7.86 -4.28
C SER A 54 -9.00 -7.82 -5.62
N SER A 55 -10.04 -6.99 -5.77
CA SER A 55 -10.70 -6.75 -7.05
C SER A 55 -9.74 -6.07 -8.02
N ASP A 56 -9.03 -5.03 -7.59
CA ASP A 56 -8.07 -4.30 -8.44
C ASP A 56 -6.94 -5.21 -8.94
N LEU A 57 -6.47 -6.14 -8.11
CA LEU A 57 -5.51 -7.17 -8.53
C LEU A 57 -6.12 -8.15 -9.55
N SER A 58 -7.36 -8.59 -9.34
CA SER A 58 -8.05 -9.50 -10.26
C SER A 58 -8.30 -8.84 -11.63
N ASP A 59 -8.63 -7.54 -11.63
CA ASP A 59 -8.81 -6.75 -12.86
C ASP A 59 -7.48 -6.58 -13.60
N LEU A 60 -6.38 -6.32 -12.87
CA LEU A 60 -5.04 -6.28 -13.45
C LEU A 60 -4.62 -7.64 -14.05
N GLU A 61 -4.90 -8.74 -13.36
CA GLU A 61 -4.65 -10.10 -13.86
C GLU A 61 -5.44 -10.36 -15.15
N PHE A 62 -6.73 -10.03 -15.16
CA PHE A 62 -7.59 -10.21 -16.33
C PHE A 62 -7.07 -9.44 -17.55
N LEU A 63 -6.70 -8.17 -17.36
CA LEU A 63 -6.17 -7.33 -18.43
C LEU A 63 -4.82 -7.83 -18.92
N THR A 64 -3.94 -8.26 -18.01
CA THR A 64 -2.64 -8.85 -18.39
C THR A 64 -2.84 -10.12 -19.23
N TRP A 65 -3.79 -10.97 -18.85
CA TRP A 65 -4.15 -12.15 -19.63
C TRP A 65 -4.70 -11.83 -21.01
N ASP A 66 -5.56 -10.81 -21.11
CA ASP A 66 -6.13 -10.40 -22.39
C ASP A 66 -5.02 -10.03 -23.39
N TRP A 67 -4.08 -9.19 -22.95
CA TRP A 67 -2.92 -8.80 -23.76
C TRP A 67 -1.95 -9.95 -24.06
N ALA A 68 -1.70 -10.81 -23.08
CA ALA A 68 -0.78 -11.95 -23.21
C ALA A 68 -1.29 -13.03 -24.18
N ALA A 69 -2.61 -13.07 -24.41
CA ALA A 69 -3.25 -14.04 -25.29
C ALA A 69 -3.57 -13.49 -26.69
N TRP A 70 -3.00 -12.37 -27.13
CA TRP A 70 -3.18 -11.95 -28.53
C TRP A 70 -2.19 -12.65 -29.46
N ASP A 71 -2.65 -13.08 -30.63
CA ASP A 71 -1.76 -13.66 -31.65
C ASP A 71 -0.68 -12.65 -32.08
N ASP A 72 -1.03 -11.36 -32.16
CA ASP A 72 -0.07 -10.29 -32.44
C ASP A 72 0.99 -10.16 -31.35
N THR A 73 0.63 -10.28 -30.07
CA THR A 73 1.59 -10.31 -28.94
C THR A 73 2.48 -11.56 -29.02
N TYR A 74 1.88 -12.70 -29.34
CA TYR A 74 2.54 -13.99 -29.47
C TYR A 74 3.58 -14.01 -30.60
N ASP A 75 3.32 -13.29 -31.69
CA ASP A 75 4.26 -13.10 -32.79
C ASP A 75 5.28 -12.00 -32.52
N PHE A 76 4.87 -10.90 -31.86
CA PHE A 76 5.75 -9.78 -31.48
C PHE A 76 6.92 -10.23 -30.61
N VAL A 77 6.69 -11.10 -29.62
CA VAL A 77 7.76 -11.58 -28.73
C VAL A 77 8.81 -12.45 -29.44
N GLN A 78 8.46 -13.06 -30.57
CA GLN A 78 9.42 -13.80 -31.40
C GLN A 78 10.06 -12.92 -32.47
N ASN A 79 9.29 -11.99 -33.03
CA ASN A 79 9.70 -11.10 -34.11
C ASN A 79 9.34 -9.65 -33.73
N PRO A 80 10.17 -9.00 -32.90
CA PRO A 80 9.91 -7.64 -32.45
C PRO A 80 9.82 -6.71 -33.65
N ASN A 81 8.76 -5.92 -33.72
CA ASN A 81 8.50 -5.03 -34.83
C ASN A 81 7.93 -3.69 -34.32
N GLU A 82 8.33 -2.60 -34.99
CA GLU A 82 7.93 -1.24 -34.60
C GLU A 82 6.43 -0.99 -34.82
N ASP A 83 5.80 -1.69 -35.77
CA ASP A 83 4.37 -1.53 -36.06
C ASP A 83 3.52 -1.90 -34.84
N TYR A 84 3.83 -3.00 -34.16
CA TYR A 84 3.16 -3.40 -32.92
C TYR A 84 3.36 -2.37 -31.81
N VAL A 85 4.58 -1.85 -31.65
CA VAL A 85 4.91 -0.83 -30.63
C VAL A 85 4.12 0.46 -30.89
N ASN A 86 4.14 0.94 -32.13
CA ASN A 86 3.47 2.18 -32.54
C ASN A 86 1.93 2.07 -32.54
N ALA A 87 1.38 0.86 -32.65
CA ALA A 87 -0.05 0.63 -32.62
C ALA A 87 -0.59 0.41 -31.20
N ASN A 88 0.18 -0.23 -30.32
CA ASN A 88 -0.33 -0.74 -29.04
C ASN A 88 0.39 -0.17 -27.79
N LEU A 89 1.68 0.16 -27.89
CA LEU A 89 2.52 0.52 -26.74
C LEU A 89 2.83 2.03 -26.66
N ILE A 90 1.94 2.84 -27.25
CA ILE A 90 1.98 4.31 -27.23
C ILE A 90 1.61 4.86 -25.85
N ASP A 91 1.99 6.11 -25.57
CA ASP A 91 1.77 6.77 -24.27
C ASP A 91 0.28 6.81 -23.90
N GLU A 92 -0.60 6.99 -24.89
CA GLU A 92 -2.05 7.01 -24.70
C GLU A 92 -2.59 5.70 -24.10
N THR A 93 -1.96 4.56 -24.38
CA THR A 93 -2.32 3.28 -23.76
C THR A 93 -2.06 3.33 -22.26
N PHE A 94 -0.90 3.84 -21.84
CA PHE A 94 -0.53 3.93 -20.42
C PHE A 94 -1.41 4.93 -19.67
N ILE A 95 -1.73 6.07 -20.29
CA ILE A 95 -2.63 7.08 -19.72
C ILE A 95 -4.06 6.54 -19.61
N ALA A 96 -4.59 5.93 -20.67
CA ALA A 96 -5.99 5.47 -20.70
C ALA A 96 -6.28 4.35 -19.71
N TYR A 97 -5.31 3.46 -19.48
CA TYR A 97 -5.45 2.36 -18.54
C TYR A 97 -4.75 2.62 -17.19
N GLU A 98 -4.13 3.79 -17.02
CA GLU A 98 -3.42 4.21 -15.81
C GLU A 98 -2.36 3.18 -15.37
N TYR A 99 -1.55 2.70 -16.32
CA TYR A 99 -0.46 1.77 -16.08
C TYR A 99 0.87 2.49 -15.93
N ASN A 100 1.73 2.00 -15.03
CA ASN A 100 3.11 2.45 -14.96
C ASN A 100 4.06 1.51 -15.69
N LEU A 101 3.69 0.24 -15.92
CA LEU A 101 4.61 -0.77 -16.42
C LEU A 101 3.94 -1.70 -17.43
N MET A 102 4.61 -1.91 -18.56
CA MET A 102 4.41 -3.08 -19.42
C MET A 102 5.77 -3.61 -19.87
N MET A 103 6.01 -4.91 -19.69
CA MET A 103 7.24 -5.58 -20.11
C MET A 103 6.95 -6.92 -20.76
N PHE A 104 7.61 -7.15 -21.88
CA PHE A 104 7.52 -8.37 -22.66
C PHE A 104 8.87 -9.07 -22.61
N PHE A 105 8.85 -10.33 -22.18
CA PHE A 105 10.02 -11.19 -22.12
C PHE A 105 9.85 -12.34 -23.10
N ASN A 106 10.95 -12.78 -23.72
CA ASN A 106 10.95 -13.98 -24.54
C ASN A 106 11.02 -15.24 -23.66
N SER A 107 10.94 -16.42 -24.28
CA SER A 107 11.02 -17.72 -23.60
C SER A 107 12.35 -17.99 -22.88
N SER A 108 13.40 -17.19 -23.15
CA SER A 108 14.69 -17.26 -22.46
C SER A 108 14.76 -16.33 -21.25
N GLY A 109 13.72 -15.54 -20.98
CA GLY A 109 13.69 -14.52 -19.93
C GLY A 109 14.43 -13.23 -20.28
N GLU A 110 14.70 -12.98 -21.57
CA GLU A 110 15.29 -11.72 -22.03
C GLU A 110 14.19 -10.70 -22.34
N ILE A 111 14.45 -9.43 -22.02
CA ILE A 111 13.52 -8.33 -22.30
C ILE A 111 13.47 -8.13 -23.83
N VAL A 112 12.29 -8.30 -24.40
CA VAL A 112 11.97 -7.96 -25.80
C VAL A 112 11.55 -6.49 -25.90
N PHE A 113 10.70 -6.06 -24.98
CA PHE A 113 10.26 -4.68 -24.86
C PHE A 113 9.96 -4.37 -23.40
N SER A 114 10.21 -3.13 -23.01
CA SER A 114 9.88 -2.63 -21.69
C SER A 114 9.56 -1.15 -21.77
N LYS A 115 8.51 -0.75 -21.07
CA LYS A 115 8.20 0.66 -20.89
C LYS A 115 7.74 0.90 -19.47
N PHE A 116 8.34 1.91 -18.86
CA PHE A 116 7.96 2.41 -17.55
C PHE A 116 7.49 3.86 -17.71
N PHE A 117 6.32 4.18 -17.19
CA PHE A 117 5.62 5.42 -17.49
C PHE A 117 5.24 6.14 -16.21
N ASP A 118 5.62 7.41 -16.12
CA ASP A 118 5.20 8.31 -15.07
C ASP A 118 3.86 8.94 -15.47
N LEU A 119 2.79 8.55 -14.78
CA LEU A 119 1.44 9.03 -15.03
C LEU A 119 1.22 10.48 -14.57
N GLU A 120 2.07 11.01 -13.68
CA GLU A 120 1.95 12.40 -13.21
C GLU A 120 2.56 13.38 -14.22
N ASN A 121 3.72 13.03 -14.76
CA ASN A 121 4.43 13.85 -15.76
C ASN A 121 4.09 13.48 -17.20
N GLU A 122 3.31 12.41 -17.40
CA GLU A 122 2.93 11.85 -18.70
C GLU A 122 4.16 11.57 -19.59
N GLU A 123 5.20 10.97 -19.01
CA GLU A 123 6.44 10.67 -19.72
C GLU A 123 6.99 9.26 -19.44
N GLU A 124 7.69 8.70 -20.43
CA GLU A 124 8.46 7.48 -20.25
C GLU A 124 9.69 7.76 -19.39
N ILE A 125 9.87 6.96 -18.35
CA ILE A 125 10.99 7.04 -17.41
C ILE A 125 11.78 5.71 -17.39
N PRO A 126 13.05 5.71 -16.96
CA PRO A 126 13.80 4.48 -16.79
C PRO A 126 13.16 3.53 -15.78
N ILE A 127 13.31 2.22 -16.02
CA ILE A 127 12.87 1.18 -15.09
C ILE A 127 13.66 1.32 -13.76
N PRO A 128 12.98 1.38 -12.60
CA PRO A 128 13.65 1.45 -11.31
C PRO A 128 14.59 0.26 -11.09
N GLU A 129 15.79 0.52 -10.57
CA GLU A 129 16.78 -0.52 -10.26
C GLU A 129 16.22 -1.54 -9.26
N SER A 130 15.40 -1.06 -8.31
CA SER A 130 14.68 -1.89 -7.34
C SER A 130 13.79 -2.94 -8.01
N LEU A 131 13.11 -2.59 -9.11
CA LEU A 131 12.27 -3.51 -9.87
C LEU A 131 13.10 -4.52 -10.65
N MET A 132 14.25 -4.10 -11.20
CA MET A 132 15.14 -4.98 -11.97
C MET A 132 15.63 -6.19 -11.16
N GLU A 133 15.80 -6.07 -9.84
CA GLU A 133 16.15 -7.20 -8.95
C GLU A 133 15.09 -8.33 -9.00
N HIS A 134 13.84 -8.00 -9.27
CA HIS A 134 12.71 -8.92 -9.34
C HIS A 134 12.47 -9.49 -10.75
N LEU A 135 13.30 -9.13 -11.74
CA LEU A 135 13.11 -9.47 -13.15
C LEU A 135 14.23 -10.36 -13.73
N SER A 136 15.04 -10.98 -12.86
CA SER A 136 16.01 -11.98 -13.32
C SER A 136 15.32 -13.22 -13.92
N PRO A 137 15.91 -13.96 -14.88
CA PRO A 137 15.27 -15.11 -15.53
C PRO A 137 14.77 -16.21 -14.57
N ASN A 138 15.33 -16.29 -13.37
CA ASN A 138 14.93 -17.22 -12.32
C ASN A 138 14.00 -16.58 -11.28
N SER A 139 13.53 -15.36 -11.50
CA SER A 139 12.62 -14.68 -10.58
C SER A 139 11.23 -15.30 -10.64
N LEU A 140 10.47 -15.09 -9.57
CA LEU A 140 9.08 -15.55 -9.48
C LEU A 140 8.28 -15.05 -10.70
N LEU A 141 8.39 -13.75 -11.03
CA LEU A 141 7.60 -13.11 -12.09
C LEU A 141 7.85 -13.66 -13.50
N LEU A 142 8.96 -14.36 -13.77
CA LEU A 142 9.24 -14.94 -15.09
C LEU A 142 9.02 -16.46 -15.14
N GLN A 143 8.61 -17.09 -14.04
CA GLN A 143 8.41 -18.53 -13.97
C GLN A 143 6.95 -18.93 -14.20
N HIS A 144 6.69 -19.57 -15.35
CA HIS A 144 5.38 -20.11 -15.71
C HIS A 144 5.46 -21.63 -15.91
N PRO A 145 5.09 -22.46 -14.91
CA PRO A 145 5.16 -23.91 -15.02
C PRO A 145 4.18 -24.50 -16.04
N ASP A 146 3.06 -23.82 -16.31
CA ASP A 146 2.06 -24.24 -17.27
C ASP A 146 1.27 -23.06 -17.87
N ILE A 147 0.47 -23.34 -18.90
CA ILE A 147 -0.27 -22.34 -19.67
C ILE A 147 -1.38 -21.63 -18.89
N ASN A 148 -1.75 -22.09 -17.70
CA ASN A 148 -2.74 -21.43 -16.83
C ASN A 148 -2.08 -20.71 -15.65
N SER A 149 -0.74 -20.72 -15.57
CA SER A 149 -0.04 -20.06 -14.48
C SER A 149 -0.12 -18.53 -14.62
N SER A 150 -0.34 -17.86 -13.50
CA SER A 150 -0.30 -16.41 -13.38
C SER A 150 0.28 -16.05 -12.02
N ILE A 151 0.91 -14.89 -11.94
CA ILE A 151 1.49 -14.38 -10.70
C ILE A 151 1.03 -12.94 -10.56
N THR A 152 0.12 -12.72 -9.61
CA THR A 152 -0.47 -11.41 -9.38
C THR A 152 -0.42 -11.08 -7.90
N GLY A 153 -0.06 -9.84 -7.58
CA GLY A 153 -0.04 -9.37 -6.20
C GLY A 153 0.65 -8.02 -6.05
N ILE A 154 1.12 -7.75 -4.84
CA ILE A 154 1.76 -6.48 -4.49
C ILE A 154 3.25 -6.71 -4.33
N LEU A 155 4.06 -6.01 -5.11
CA LEU A 155 5.50 -5.96 -4.97
C LEU A 155 5.88 -4.71 -4.18
N LEU A 156 6.63 -4.87 -3.10
CA LEU A 156 7.03 -3.77 -2.22
C LEU A 156 8.39 -3.22 -2.65
N LEU A 157 8.40 -2.02 -3.23
CA LEU A 157 9.62 -1.35 -3.70
C LEU A 157 9.94 -0.10 -2.86
N PRO A 158 11.19 0.38 -2.86
CA PRO A 158 11.58 1.65 -2.24
C PRO A 158 10.81 2.86 -2.75
N GLU A 159 10.28 2.83 -3.97
CA GLU A 159 9.47 3.88 -4.58
C GLU A 159 8.02 3.83 -4.07
N GLY A 160 7.51 2.63 -3.77
CA GLY A 160 6.12 2.41 -3.36
C GLY A 160 5.68 0.96 -3.56
N PRO A 161 4.49 0.58 -3.07
CA PRO A 161 3.88 -0.69 -3.43
C PRO A 161 3.44 -0.66 -4.89
N LEU A 162 3.91 -1.61 -5.68
CA LEU A 162 3.54 -1.82 -7.07
C LEU A 162 2.56 -2.99 -7.14
N LEU A 163 1.35 -2.78 -7.66
CA LEU A 163 0.49 -3.88 -8.07
C LEU A 163 1.05 -4.43 -9.37
N VAL A 164 1.33 -5.72 -9.41
CA VAL A 164 1.96 -6.39 -10.55
C VAL A 164 1.22 -7.66 -10.89
N SER A 165 1.09 -7.94 -12.19
CA SER A 165 0.61 -9.19 -12.72
C SER A 165 1.55 -9.70 -13.81
N SER A 166 1.79 -11.00 -13.81
CA SER A 166 2.62 -11.69 -14.79
C SER A 166 1.88 -12.90 -15.35
N CYS A 167 1.78 -12.96 -16.68
CA CYS A 167 1.10 -14.04 -17.41
C CYS A 167 1.98 -14.57 -18.57
N PRO A 168 1.90 -15.87 -18.89
CA PRO A 168 2.59 -16.43 -20.03
C PRO A 168 1.94 -15.96 -21.33
N ILE A 169 2.77 -15.70 -22.34
CA ILE A 169 2.31 -15.27 -23.66
C ILE A 169 1.93 -16.50 -24.48
N LEU A 170 0.68 -16.54 -24.94
CA LEU A 170 0.00 -17.64 -25.63
C LEU A 170 -0.74 -17.14 -26.88
N THR A 171 -1.27 -18.06 -27.68
CA THR A 171 -2.17 -17.71 -28.80
C THR A 171 -3.54 -17.27 -28.30
N SER A 172 -4.36 -16.69 -29.19
CA SER A 172 -5.75 -16.28 -28.93
C SER A 172 -6.67 -17.43 -28.51
N ASP A 173 -6.37 -18.64 -28.97
CA ASP A 173 -7.03 -19.86 -28.51
C ASP A 173 -6.54 -20.35 -27.12
N LYS A 174 -5.67 -19.57 -26.44
CA LYS A 174 -5.00 -19.91 -25.17
C LYS A 174 -4.23 -21.21 -25.24
N GLN A 175 -3.61 -21.47 -26.39
CA GLN A 175 -2.79 -22.66 -26.61
C GLN A 175 -1.30 -22.32 -26.52
N GLY A 176 -0.53 -23.28 -26.01
CA GLY A 176 0.92 -23.20 -25.99
C GLY A 176 1.56 -23.49 -27.36
N PRO A 177 2.90 -23.53 -27.41
CA PRO A 177 3.82 -23.39 -26.29
C PRO A 177 3.87 -21.97 -25.71
N ILE A 178 4.26 -21.83 -24.44
CA ILE A 178 4.56 -20.52 -23.85
C ILE A 178 5.74 -19.91 -24.62
N ARG A 179 5.54 -18.73 -25.20
CA ARG A 179 6.57 -18.03 -25.98
C ARG A 179 7.31 -16.93 -25.21
N GLY A 180 6.87 -16.63 -24.00
CA GLY A 180 7.40 -15.56 -23.20
C GLY A 180 6.49 -15.21 -22.03
N THR A 181 6.74 -14.05 -21.44
CA THR A 181 6.00 -13.52 -20.29
C THR A 181 5.63 -12.07 -20.54
N LEU A 182 4.39 -11.71 -20.24
CA LEU A 182 3.94 -10.33 -20.15
C LEU A 182 3.80 -9.96 -18.68
N ILE A 183 4.47 -8.88 -18.27
CA ILE A 183 4.32 -8.26 -16.96
C ILE A 183 3.65 -6.90 -17.13
N MET A 184 2.59 -6.65 -16.37
CA MET A 184 1.93 -5.35 -16.29
C MET A 184 1.81 -4.90 -14.83
N GLY A 185 1.78 -3.60 -14.59
CA GLY A 185 1.61 -3.09 -13.24
C GLY A 185 1.44 -1.57 -13.13
N TYR A 186 1.05 -1.15 -11.93
CA TYR A 186 0.91 0.25 -11.56
C TYR A 186 1.14 0.44 -10.06
N TYR A 187 1.59 1.63 -9.67
CA TYR A 187 1.83 1.96 -8.27
C TYR A 187 0.53 2.18 -7.52
N LEU A 188 0.50 1.74 -6.26
CA LEU A 188 -0.53 2.12 -5.30
C LEU A 188 -0.16 3.48 -4.68
N ASP A 189 -0.24 4.52 -5.51
CA ASP A 189 0.08 5.89 -5.13
C ASP A 189 -1.08 6.61 -4.42
N SER A 190 -0.90 7.89 -4.12
CA SER A 190 -1.92 8.70 -3.45
C SER A 190 -3.21 8.84 -4.29
N THR A 191 -3.09 8.93 -5.62
CA THR A 191 -4.23 9.02 -6.54
C THR A 191 -5.07 7.74 -6.48
N ARG A 192 -4.44 6.57 -6.60
CA ARG A 192 -5.09 5.26 -6.49
C ARG A 192 -5.69 5.04 -5.09
N ILE A 193 -4.98 5.42 -4.04
CA ILE A 193 -5.51 5.34 -2.66
C ILE A 193 -6.74 6.24 -2.48
N ASN A 194 -6.76 7.42 -3.08
CA ASN A 194 -7.94 8.30 -3.06
C ASN A 194 -9.11 7.69 -3.83
N SER A 195 -8.88 7.12 -5.01
CA SER A 195 -9.92 6.39 -5.77
C SER A 195 -10.48 5.21 -4.98
N LEU A 196 -9.63 4.46 -4.29
CA LEU A 196 -10.03 3.39 -3.37
C LEU A 196 -10.85 3.93 -2.19
N ALA A 197 -10.43 5.04 -1.60
CA ALA A 197 -11.12 5.70 -0.50
C ALA A 197 -12.52 6.15 -0.92
N GLU A 198 -12.66 6.74 -2.11
CA GLU A 198 -13.95 7.15 -2.69
C GLU A 198 -14.85 5.95 -2.98
N ARG A 199 -14.34 4.91 -3.67
CA ARG A 199 -15.12 3.71 -4.02
C ARG A 199 -15.61 2.96 -2.78
N THR A 200 -14.79 2.91 -1.74
CA THR A 200 -15.12 2.21 -0.48
C THR A 200 -15.86 3.10 0.53
N GLN A 201 -15.92 4.42 0.30
CA GLN A 201 -16.41 5.43 1.24
C GLN A 201 -15.67 5.37 2.59
N LEU A 202 -14.35 5.13 2.53
CA LEU A 202 -13.48 4.98 3.69
C LEU A 202 -12.40 6.05 3.70
N SER A 203 -11.97 6.49 4.88
CA SER A 203 -10.74 7.27 5.02
C SER A 203 -9.56 6.33 5.13
N LEU A 204 -8.74 6.25 4.07
CA LEU A 204 -7.60 5.34 3.97
C LEU A 204 -6.29 6.12 4.16
N ASN A 205 -5.35 5.51 4.88
CA ASN A 205 -3.97 5.99 4.97
C ASN A 205 -3.03 4.78 4.86
N LEU A 206 -2.10 4.85 3.92
CA LEU A 206 -1.08 3.84 3.71
C LEU A 206 0.24 4.32 4.30
N GLN A 207 0.82 3.54 5.21
CA GLN A 207 2.06 3.88 5.89
C GLN A 207 3.11 2.79 5.70
N ARG A 208 4.33 3.22 5.39
CA ARG A 208 5.51 2.36 5.36
C ARG A 208 6.03 2.05 6.75
N PHE A 209 6.55 0.84 6.91
CA PHE A 209 7.04 0.35 8.20
C PHE A 209 8.48 0.72 8.53
N ASP A 210 9.31 0.96 7.51
CA ASP A 210 10.67 1.48 7.65
C ASP A 210 10.70 2.98 7.95
N ASP A 211 9.54 3.64 8.00
CA ASP A 211 9.47 5.03 8.39
C ASP A 211 9.76 5.20 9.88
N SER A 212 10.94 5.77 10.16
CA SER A 212 11.39 6.15 11.49
C SER A 212 10.43 7.09 12.25
N GLN A 213 9.49 7.73 11.55
CA GLN A 213 8.45 8.62 12.11
C GLN A 213 7.07 7.94 12.21
N MET A 214 7.01 6.61 12.30
CA MET A 214 5.74 5.89 12.43
C MET A 214 4.93 6.36 13.65
N PRO A 215 3.64 6.72 13.48
CA PRO A 215 2.78 7.11 14.60
C PRO A 215 2.61 5.99 15.65
N PRO A 216 2.47 6.33 16.95
CA PRO A 216 2.41 5.33 18.04
C PRO A 216 1.29 4.30 17.92
N ASP A 217 0.19 4.65 17.27
CA ASP A 217 -0.94 3.75 17.05
C ASP A 217 -0.61 2.65 16.03
N PHE A 218 0.16 2.96 14.98
CA PHE A 218 0.67 1.97 14.04
C PHE A 218 1.65 1.00 14.70
N GLN A 219 2.53 1.50 15.58
CA GLN A 219 3.45 0.64 16.35
C GLN A 219 2.69 -0.36 17.23
N THR A 220 1.59 0.08 17.85
CA THR A 220 0.76 -0.82 18.67
C THR A 220 0.01 -1.84 17.81
N ALA A 221 -0.53 -1.41 16.67
CA ALA A 221 -1.21 -2.30 15.74
C ALA A 221 -0.27 -3.37 15.22
N LEU A 222 0.96 -3.00 14.83
CA LEU A 222 1.98 -3.94 14.39
C LEU A 222 2.30 -5.02 15.42
N ALA A 223 2.45 -4.63 16.69
CA ALA A 223 2.72 -5.58 17.77
C ALA A 223 1.55 -6.55 18.02
N SER A 224 0.35 -6.21 17.55
CA SER A 224 -0.87 -7.00 17.74
C SER A 224 -1.23 -7.85 16.51
N LEU A 225 -0.76 -7.47 15.33
CA LEU A 225 -1.01 -8.17 14.07
C LEU A 225 -0.09 -9.39 13.95
N SER A 226 -0.66 -10.49 13.48
CA SER A 226 0.03 -11.78 13.29
C SER A 226 -0.60 -12.54 12.12
N GLU A 227 -0.06 -13.73 11.79
CA GLU A 227 -0.69 -14.58 10.77
C GLU A 227 -2.11 -15.03 11.16
N GLU A 228 -2.38 -15.17 12.45
CA GLU A 228 -3.70 -15.55 12.98
C GLU A 228 -4.61 -14.32 13.19
N THR A 229 -4.01 -13.15 13.46
CA THR A 229 -4.73 -11.89 13.68
C THR A 229 -4.41 -10.90 12.57
N THR A 230 -5.13 -11.01 11.46
CA THR A 230 -4.91 -10.20 10.26
C THR A 230 -5.55 -8.81 10.33
N ILE A 231 -6.57 -8.64 11.19
CA ILE A 231 -7.26 -7.37 11.41
C ILE A 231 -7.16 -7.00 12.89
N PHE A 232 -6.64 -5.80 13.16
CA PHE A 232 -6.58 -5.22 14.49
C PHE A 232 -7.38 -3.93 14.52
N THR A 233 -8.19 -3.74 15.57
CA THR A 233 -9.05 -2.57 15.74
C THR A 233 -8.79 -1.94 17.09
N ARG A 234 -8.75 -0.60 17.12
CA ARG A 234 -8.50 0.14 18.35
C ARG A 234 -9.14 1.53 18.35
N PRO A 235 -9.85 1.93 19.42
CA PRO A 235 -10.26 3.31 19.59
C PRO A 235 -9.03 4.21 19.80
N LEU A 236 -8.91 5.26 19.00
CA LEU A 236 -7.85 6.27 19.12
C LEU A 236 -8.23 7.36 20.12
N ASN A 237 -9.52 7.71 20.17
CA ASN A 237 -10.09 8.68 21.09
C ASN A 237 -11.60 8.39 21.27
N LYS A 238 -12.36 9.30 21.88
CA LYS A 238 -13.82 9.13 22.13
C LYS A 238 -14.69 9.16 20.87
N GLU A 239 -14.13 9.67 19.77
CA GLU A 239 -14.81 9.96 18.51
C GLU A 239 -14.28 9.13 17.35
N THR A 240 -13.12 8.49 17.49
CA THR A 240 -12.43 7.80 16.40
C THR A 240 -12.01 6.40 16.80
N ILE A 241 -12.37 5.44 15.96
CA ILE A 241 -11.83 4.08 15.95
C ILE A 241 -11.02 3.86 14.69
N ALA A 242 -9.92 3.12 14.82
CA ALA A 242 -9.06 2.76 13.71
C ALA A 242 -8.99 1.25 13.51
N GLY A 243 -8.97 0.85 12.24
CA GLY A 243 -8.74 -0.52 11.80
C GLY A 243 -7.42 -0.63 11.04
N TYR A 244 -6.70 -1.72 11.29
CA TYR A 244 -5.37 -1.98 10.75
C TYR A 244 -5.32 -3.38 10.16
N THR A 245 -4.62 -3.52 9.02
CA THR A 245 -4.33 -4.81 8.40
C THR A 245 -2.93 -4.79 7.79
N LEU A 246 -2.38 -6.00 7.59
CA LEU A 246 -1.17 -6.24 6.82
C LEU A 246 -1.53 -6.86 5.47
N PHE A 247 -0.68 -6.60 4.47
CA PHE A 247 -0.71 -7.30 3.18
C PHE A 247 0.57 -8.11 3.02
N LYS A 248 0.44 -9.25 2.36
CA LYS A 248 1.59 -10.05 1.91
C LYS A 248 2.06 -9.50 0.57
N ASP A 249 3.36 -9.59 0.35
CA ASP A 249 3.93 -9.36 -0.97
C ASP A 249 3.69 -10.56 -1.90
N ILE A 250 4.10 -10.44 -3.16
CA ILE A 250 4.04 -11.52 -4.15
C ILE A 250 4.80 -12.80 -3.74
N TYR A 251 5.74 -12.71 -2.80
CA TYR A 251 6.50 -13.86 -2.28
C TYR A 251 5.77 -14.55 -1.12
N GLY A 252 4.57 -14.08 -0.76
CA GLY A 252 3.81 -14.56 0.38
C GLY A 252 4.45 -14.18 1.73
N LEU A 253 5.45 -13.31 1.70
CA LEU A 253 6.17 -12.85 2.87
C LEU A 253 5.54 -11.57 3.42
N TRP A 254 5.67 -11.41 4.73
CA TRP A 254 5.45 -10.14 5.41
C TRP A 254 6.74 -9.27 5.42
N ARG A 255 7.78 -9.67 4.68
CA ARG A 255 9.15 -9.11 4.64
C ARG A 255 9.77 -9.31 3.25
N THR A 256 10.42 -8.28 2.71
CA THR A 256 11.28 -8.36 1.52
C THR A 256 12.61 -9.12 1.81
N GLN A 257 13.04 -9.96 0.87
CA GLN A 257 14.34 -10.68 0.88
C GLN A 257 15.43 -9.94 0.07
N SER A 258 15.64 -8.65 0.30
CA SER A 258 16.94 -8.01 0.00
C SER A 258 17.00 -6.70 0.78
N GLY A 259 17.97 -6.57 1.69
CA GLY A 259 18.59 -5.33 2.22
C GLY A 259 17.78 -4.13 2.76
N VAL A 260 16.47 -4.00 2.52
CA VAL A 260 15.64 -2.84 2.87
C VAL A 260 14.33 -3.36 3.45
N GLU A 261 14.12 -3.23 4.76
CA GLU A 261 12.92 -3.71 5.45
C GLU A 261 11.68 -2.85 5.10
N SER A 262 11.13 -2.98 3.89
CA SER A 262 9.86 -2.32 3.54
C SER A 262 8.68 -3.23 3.90
N ARG A 263 7.80 -2.76 4.79
CA ARG A 263 6.47 -3.35 4.97
C ARG A 263 5.44 -2.23 4.82
N TYR A 264 4.15 -2.52 4.61
CA TYR A 264 3.08 -1.50 4.54
C TYR A 264 1.87 -1.83 5.42
N ALA A 265 1.45 -0.89 6.26
CA ALA A 265 0.23 -0.97 7.06
C ALA A 265 -0.78 0.03 6.54
N SER A 266 -2.02 -0.41 6.35
CA SER A 266 -3.13 0.48 6.05
C SER A 266 -3.91 0.80 7.31
N LYS A 267 -4.21 2.07 7.55
CA LYS A 267 -5.07 2.54 8.63
C LYS A 267 -6.37 3.09 8.05
N TYR A 268 -7.48 2.60 8.58
CA TYR A 268 -8.81 3.15 8.36
C TYR A 268 -9.22 4.01 9.56
N LEU A 269 -9.81 5.20 9.35
CA LEU A 269 -10.44 6.00 10.42
C LEU A 269 -11.96 6.09 10.21
N HIS A 270 -12.75 5.83 11.26
CA HIS A 270 -14.16 6.19 11.32
C HIS A 270 -14.38 7.26 12.40
N ALA A 271 -14.97 8.41 12.03
CA ALA A 271 -15.44 9.41 12.99
C ALA A 271 -16.90 9.11 13.39
N ARG A 272 -17.21 9.12 14.69
CA ARG A 272 -18.60 9.03 15.21
C ARG A 272 -19.42 10.23 14.74
N PRO A 273 -20.75 10.12 14.61
CA PRO A 273 -21.59 11.23 14.19
C PRO A 273 -21.74 12.24 15.34
N SER A 274 -20.75 13.11 15.50
CA SER A 274 -20.90 14.40 16.17
C SER A 274 -19.71 15.32 15.82
N GLN A 275 -19.95 16.13 14.78
CA GLN A 275 -19.42 17.48 14.59
C GLN A 275 -17.91 17.67 14.31
N HIS A 276 -17.68 18.14 13.08
CA HIS A 276 -16.51 18.85 12.53
C HIS A 276 -15.41 18.02 11.85
N LEU A 277 -15.48 18.03 10.50
CA LEU A 277 -14.32 17.92 9.60
C LEU A 277 -13.25 18.92 10.03
N LEU A 278 -12.00 18.46 10.14
CA LEU A 278 -10.84 19.35 10.14
C LEU A 278 -9.75 18.75 9.25
N PHE A 279 -9.59 19.39 8.09
CA PHE A 279 -8.46 19.26 7.18
C PHE A 279 -7.20 19.82 7.81
N HIS A 280 -6.07 19.11 7.70
CA HIS A 280 -4.76 19.73 7.75
C HIS A 280 -3.82 19.07 6.74
N LEU A 281 -3.50 19.84 5.70
CA LEU A 281 -2.43 19.62 4.73
C LEU A 281 -1.37 20.67 5.03
N PHE A 282 -0.10 20.29 5.17
CA PHE A 282 0.99 21.26 5.14
C PHE A 282 2.19 20.70 4.37
N VAL A 283 2.69 21.55 3.49
CA VAL A 283 3.81 21.40 2.57
C VAL A 283 4.88 22.44 2.93
N ILE A 284 6.07 22.26 2.35
CA ILE A 284 7.29 23.10 2.30
C ILE A 284 8.28 22.71 3.42
N GLY A 285 9.51 22.27 3.16
CA GLY A 285 10.43 22.51 2.05
C GLY A 285 11.59 23.38 2.56
N ASP A 286 12.76 22.79 2.83
CA ASP A 286 14.00 23.02 2.06
C ASP A 286 15.26 22.40 2.73
N ARG A 287 16.21 22.10 1.84
CA ARG A 287 17.59 21.61 1.94
C ARG A 287 18.35 21.59 3.28
N CYS A 288 19.06 20.48 3.48
CA CYS A 288 20.52 20.31 3.68
C CYS A 288 20.73 19.01 4.50
N ARG A 289 21.76 18.18 4.30
CA ARG A 289 23.16 18.47 4.00
C ARG A 289 23.84 17.16 3.60
N VAL A 290 24.56 17.16 2.48
CA VAL A 290 25.60 16.15 2.21
C VAL A 290 26.60 16.21 3.35
N GLN A 291 26.74 15.12 4.09
CA GLN A 291 27.81 14.95 5.07
C GLN A 291 28.86 14.04 4.43
N HIS A 292 29.89 14.68 3.84
CA HIS A 292 31.14 14.00 3.56
C HIS A 292 31.68 13.41 4.86
N SER A 293 31.84 12.09 4.91
CA SER A 293 32.74 11.43 5.85
C SER A 293 34.01 11.06 5.09
N ASP A 294 34.96 11.99 5.04
CA ASP A 294 36.34 11.66 4.75
C ASP A 294 36.89 10.88 5.95
N HIS A 295 37.15 9.58 5.74
CA HIS A 295 38.14 8.85 6.52
C HIS A 295 39.39 8.69 5.68
N ALA A 296 40.33 9.63 5.84
CA ALA A 296 41.73 9.43 5.49
C ALA A 296 42.55 9.36 6.79
N THR A 297 43.14 8.19 7.03
CA THR A 297 44.18 7.96 8.02
C THR A 297 45.52 8.47 7.51
N PHE A 298 46.16 9.37 8.26
CA PHE A 298 47.61 9.59 8.27
C PHE A 298 48.31 8.35 8.86
N GLY A 299 49.54 7.94 8.52
CA GLY A 299 50.56 8.41 7.58
C GLY A 299 51.90 7.75 7.95
N GLU A 300 52.76 7.45 6.97
CA GLU A 300 54.23 7.45 7.12
C GLU A 300 54.79 8.16 5.87
N ASP A 301 55.79 9.01 6.10
CA ASP A 301 56.56 9.83 5.16
C ASP A 301 55.95 11.18 4.73
N GLY A 302 56.47 12.22 5.38
CA GLY A 302 55.98 13.59 5.30
C GLY A 302 56.53 14.43 4.17
N VAL A 303 55.70 15.37 3.70
CA VAL A 303 56.12 16.69 3.23
C VAL A 303 55.02 17.70 3.59
N VAL A 304 55.44 18.77 4.27
CA VAL A 304 54.64 19.94 4.63
C VAL A 304 54.44 20.84 3.40
N LYS A 305 53.21 21.27 3.11
CA LYS A 305 52.95 22.54 2.41
C LYS A 305 51.83 23.32 3.09
N VAL A 306 52.20 24.52 3.54
CA VAL A 306 51.38 25.57 4.11
C VAL A 306 50.87 26.48 3.00
N ASN A 307 49.61 26.91 3.07
CA ASN A 307 49.14 28.29 2.80
C ASN A 307 47.63 28.34 3.03
N SER A 308 47.13 28.91 4.14
CA SER A 308 47.00 30.33 4.49
C SER A 308 45.55 30.82 4.29
N ALA A 309 44.74 30.59 5.33
CA ALA A 309 43.94 31.55 6.08
C ALA A 309 42.99 32.58 5.38
N GLN A 310 41.80 32.67 6.00
CA GLN A 310 40.83 33.80 6.08
C GLN A 310 39.88 34.02 4.87
N ARG A 311 38.57 34.26 5.02
CA ARG A 311 37.85 35.06 6.04
C ARG A 311 36.43 34.53 6.34
N LYS A 312 36.01 34.85 7.57
CA LYS A 312 34.63 34.98 8.07
C LYS A 312 33.82 36.03 7.28
N CYS A 313 32.50 35.88 7.17
CA CYS A 313 31.50 36.63 7.97
C CYS A 313 30.06 36.43 7.48
N GLN A 314 29.17 36.30 8.49
CA GLN A 314 27.70 36.24 8.54
C GLN A 314 27.00 35.08 7.84
#